data_AF-A0A222SIL6-F1
#
_entry.id   AF-A0A222SIL6-F1
#
_cell.length_a   1.000
_cell.length_b   1.000
_cell.length_c   1.000
_cell.angle_alpha   90.00
_cell.angle_beta   90.00
_cell.angle_gamma   90.00
#
_symmetry.space_group_name_H-M   'P 1'
#
loop_
_entity.id
_entity.type
_entity.pdbx_description
1 polymer ?
#
loop_
_entity_poly.entity_id
_entity_poly.type
_entity_poly.pdbx_seq_one_letter_code
_entity_poly.pdbx_strand_id
1 'polypeptide(L)'
;MPSTLKDIFPRTLALDCVHAVLAEGDHRAVAFEADPASFPVFLAERFRESIDGIFPVDLAAIEYALYEVREDSRTISRPSGGEVINPVLRIVPVRSDAASRFKPDSRAVERRAGSFHDWVVVWRGPETGRTYVETADERMLLALKFLLEDERPKLKGRELRVVREAIDHASRKGIVLKAPYLVARELQGFPEGKNIPPRYLTASVFTLQWHITNACDLHCRHCYDREKRSPLTGQKGLAIVDDFERFCEEKNVRAHICFSGGNPFLSPHFFRLYEAVAAKGMATSILGNPVSRGELRRCTDIQPPDYFQVSLEGLEAHNDFIRGEGYFGRVLDFLDLLRENNVPSAVMLTLTRANMDQVLPLAELLRGKADQFTFNRLSQVGEGAALSLPRPEEYRRFLVEYMDAARLNPVIGLKDNLINILRLNRGVEPFGGCTGFGCGAAFNFLALLPDGEVHACRKFPSLIGTIHETGFLDLYESDAAARYRRGPESCSSCGLRPVCGGCMAVVHGMGLDPFRDKDPFCFLDEQDKG
;
A
#
# COMPACT_ATOMS: atom_id res chain seq x y z
N MET A 1 -3.01 -26.37 -34.92
CA MET A 1 -2.69 -26.17 -36.35
C MET A 1 -1.31 -25.52 -36.41
N PRO A 2 -0.47 -25.81 -37.41
CA PRO A 2 0.77 -25.05 -37.55
C PRO A 2 0.39 -23.56 -37.68
N SER A 3 0.88 -22.74 -36.75
CA SER A 3 0.70 -21.29 -36.78
C SER A 3 1.40 -20.74 -38.01
N THR A 4 0.67 -20.02 -38.85
CA THR A 4 1.24 -19.36 -40.02
C THR A 4 2.12 -18.19 -39.59
N LEU A 5 3.01 -17.72 -40.46
CA LEU A 5 3.84 -16.54 -40.17
C LEU A 5 2.97 -15.32 -39.81
N LYS A 6 1.76 -15.23 -40.37
CA LYS A 6 0.78 -14.18 -40.09
C LYS A 6 0.14 -14.29 -38.70
N ASP A 7 0.03 -15.50 -38.16
CA ASP A 7 -0.48 -15.72 -36.80
C ASP A 7 0.55 -15.27 -35.74
N ILE A 8 1.84 -15.40 -36.06
CA ILE A 8 2.95 -15.05 -35.18
C ILE A 8 3.29 -13.56 -35.29
N PHE A 9 3.39 -13.01 -36.50
CA PHE A 9 3.90 -11.66 -36.79
C PHE A 9 2.88 -10.70 -37.44
N PRO A 10 1.63 -10.60 -36.96
CA PRO A 10 0.59 -9.85 -37.66
C PRO A 10 0.88 -8.35 -37.81
N ARG A 11 1.54 -7.71 -36.83
CA ARG A 11 1.86 -6.27 -36.88
C ARG A 11 3.11 -6.00 -37.69
N THR A 12 4.13 -6.85 -37.56
CA THR A 12 5.38 -6.71 -38.34
C THR A 12 5.09 -6.87 -39.82
N LEU A 13 4.29 -7.87 -40.20
CA LEU A 13 3.91 -8.08 -41.59
C LEU A 13 3.00 -6.97 -42.13
N ALA A 14 2.28 -6.23 -41.29
CA ALA A 14 1.48 -5.09 -41.73
C ALA A 14 2.30 -3.85 -42.13
N LEU A 15 3.63 -3.86 -41.94
CA LEU A 15 4.50 -2.77 -42.38
C LEU A 15 4.82 -2.91 -43.88
N ASP A 16 4.51 -1.88 -44.67
CA ASP A 16 4.74 -1.86 -46.11
C ASP A 16 6.20 -2.15 -46.48
N CYS A 17 7.14 -1.64 -45.68
CA CYS A 17 8.58 -1.89 -45.87
C CYS A 17 8.97 -3.36 -45.69
N VAL A 18 8.32 -4.08 -44.78
CA VAL A 18 8.53 -5.53 -44.57
C VAL A 18 7.92 -6.31 -45.71
N HIS A 19 6.72 -5.91 -46.16
CA HIS A 19 6.07 -6.51 -47.34
C HIS A 19 6.91 -6.41 -48.61
N ALA A 20 7.53 -5.25 -48.87
CA ALA A 20 8.41 -5.04 -50.03
C ALA A 20 9.61 -5.99 -50.00
N VAL A 21 10.28 -6.13 -48.86
CA VAL A 21 11.45 -7.01 -48.69
C VAL A 21 11.10 -8.49 -48.89
N LEU A 22 9.90 -8.91 -48.48
CA LEU A 22 9.42 -10.28 -48.70
C LEU A 22 9.01 -10.55 -50.15
N ALA A 23 8.59 -9.52 -50.90
CA ALA A 23 8.16 -9.64 -52.30
C ALA A 23 9.33 -9.70 -53.30
N GLU A 24 10.51 -9.17 -52.96
CA GLU A 24 11.70 -9.11 -53.83
C GLU A 24 12.41 -10.47 -54.07
N GLY A 25 11.79 -11.61 -53.72
CA GLY A 25 12.17 -12.92 -54.27
C GLY A 25 12.84 -13.92 -53.31
N ASP A 26 12.70 -13.78 -52.00
CA ASP A 26 13.22 -14.77 -51.05
C ASP A 26 12.13 -15.82 -50.73
N HIS A 27 12.20 -17.02 -51.32
CA HIS A 27 11.27 -18.14 -51.09
C HIS A 27 11.30 -18.72 -49.64
N ARG A 28 11.76 -17.93 -48.66
CA ARG A 28 11.98 -18.32 -47.26
C ARG A 28 10.76 -18.23 -46.35
N ALA A 29 9.59 -17.82 -46.85
CA ALA A 29 8.37 -17.78 -46.03
C ALA A 29 8.07 -19.14 -45.37
N VAL A 30 8.24 -20.23 -46.12
CA VAL A 30 8.10 -21.61 -45.61
C VAL A 30 9.20 -21.95 -44.58
N ALA A 31 10.40 -21.38 -44.73
CA ALA A 31 11.49 -21.57 -43.77
C ALA A 31 11.23 -20.82 -42.45
N PHE A 32 10.63 -19.64 -42.51
CA PHE A 32 10.21 -18.89 -41.30
C PHE A 32 9.01 -19.53 -40.61
N GLU A 33 8.13 -20.22 -41.33
CA GLU A 33 7.06 -21.02 -40.71
C GLU A 33 7.61 -22.27 -40.01
N ALA A 34 8.69 -22.86 -40.54
CA ALA A 34 9.39 -23.97 -39.92
C ALA A 34 10.27 -23.55 -38.73
N ASP A 35 10.86 -22.35 -38.77
CA ASP A 35 11.63 -21.74 -37.69
C ASP A 35 11.28 -20.26 -37.52
N PRO A 36 10.23 -19.93 -36.74
CA PRO A 36 9.81 -18.54 -36.54
C PRO A 36 10.87 -17.66 -35.85
N ALA A 37 11.84 -18.24 -35.14
CA ALA A 37 12.90 -17.49 -34.46
C ALA A 37 13.84 -16.80 -35.46
N SER A 38 13.97 -17.35 -36.66
CA SER A 38 14.84 -16.83 -37.72
C SER A 38 14.30 -15.55 -38.39
N PHE A 39 13.00 -15.25 -38.24
CA PHE A 39 12.39 -14.09 -38.91
C PHE A 39 12.86 -12.73 -38.34
N PRO A 40 12.91 -12.50 -37.01
CA PRO A 40 13.54 -11.29 -36.46
C PRO A 40 15.02 -11.14 -36.86
N VAL A 41 15.76 -12.25 -36.95
CA VAL A 41 17.18 -12.25 -37.38
C VAL A 41 17.31 -11.79 -38.82
N PHE A 42 16.48 -12.33 -39.71
CA PHE A 42 16.41 -11.90 -41.11
C PHE A 42 16.13 -10.39 -41.24
N LEU A 43 15.18 -9.86 -40.46
CA LEU A 43 14.89 -8.43 -40.48
C LEU A 43 16.09 -7.60 -39.98
N ALA A 44 16.87 -8.11 -39.02
CA ALA A 44 18.04 -7.41 -38.49
C ALA A 44 19.16 -7.24 -39.54
N GLU A 45 19.25 -8.15 -40.51
CA GLU A 45 20.19 -8.04 -41.64
C GLU A 45 19.78 -6.94 -42.63
N ARG A 46 18.47 -6.65 -42.75
CA ARG A 46 17.91 -5.75 -43.76
C ARG A 46 17.58 -4.35 -43.23
N PHE A 47 17.16 -4.24 -41.98
CA PHE A 47 16.73 -2.99 -41.37
C PHE A 47 17.72 -2.53 -40.29
N ARG A 48 18.65 -1.65 -40.70
CA ARG A 48 19.63 -1.00 -39.80
C ARG A 48 19.14 0.32 -39.20
N GLU A 49 18.18 0.97 -39.85
CA GLU A 49 17.58 2.24 -39.43
C GLU A 49 16.09 2.05 -39.14
N SER A 50 15.52 2.96 -38.36
CA SER A 50 14.07 2.98 -38.14
C SER A 50 13.34 3.55 -39.36
N ILE A 51 12.14 3.04 -39.61
CA ILE A 51 11.23 3.56 -40.62
C ILE A 51 10.00 4.06 -39.88
N ASP A 52 9.64 5.33 -40.06
CA ASP A 52 8.56 6.01 -39.33
C ASP A 52 8.66 5.89 -37.79
N GLY A 53 9.89 5.95 -37.27
CA GLY A 53 10.17 5.83 -35.84
C GLY A 53 10.08 4.41 -35.27
N ILE A 54 9.90 3.40 -36.12
CA ILE A 54 9.77 1.98 -35.73
C ILE A 54 10.94 1.19 -36.30
N PHE A 55 11.52 0.31 -35.49
CA PHE A 55 12.41 -0.74 -35.99
C PHE A 55 11.56 -2.01 -36.23
N PRO A 56 11.39 -2.48 -37.47
CA PRO A 56 10.64 -3.70 -37.77
C PRO A 56 11.14 -4.93 -36.98
N VAL A 57 12.45 -4.98 -36.74
CA VAL A 57 13.12 -6.01 -35.94
C VAL A 57 12.61 -6.03 -34.49
N ASP A 58 12.44 -4.87 -33.87
CA ASP A 58 11.99 -4.78 -32.48
C ASP A 58 10.55 -5.27 -32.37
N LEU A 59 9.71 -4.90 -33.35
CA LEU A 59 8.31 -5.35 -33.42
C LEU A 59 8.23 -6.88 -33.60
N ALA A 60 9.04 -7.43 -34.52
CA ALA A 60 9.11 -8.86 -34.75
C ALA A 60 9.60 -9.62 -33.51
N ALA A 61 10.61 -9.09 -32.81
CA ALA A 61 11.14 -9.71 -31.60
C ALA A 61 10.10 -9.77 -30.47
N ILE A 62 9.30 -8.70 -30.30
CA ILE A 62 8.19 -8.70 -29.32
C ILE A 62 7.10 -9.69 -29.73
N GLU A 63 6.73 -9.74 -31.01
CA GLU A 63 5.72 -10.69 -31.53
C GLU A 63 6.15 -12.14 -31.39
N TYR A 64 7.43 -12.44 -31.62
CA TYR A 64 8.00 -13.77 -31.38
C TYR A 64 7.98 -14.13 -29.89
N ALA A 65 8.40 -13.21 -29.00
CA ALA A 65 8.32 -13.43 -27.55
C ALA A 65 6.88 -13.64 -27.05
N LEU A 66 5.91 -12.94 -27.65
CA LEU A 66 4.48 -13.15 -27.40
C LEU A 66 4.02 -14.55 -27.79
N TYR A 67 4.45 -15.02 -28.95
CA TYR A 67 4.18 -16.37 -29.41
C TYR A 67 4.80 -17.41 -28.47
N GLU A 68 6.08 -17.27 -28.10
CA GLU A 68 6.73 -18.16 -27.14
C GLU A 68 5.96 -18.23 -25.82
N VAL A 69 5.57 -17.09 -25.25
CA VAL A 69 4.83 -17.01 -23.98
C VAL A 69 3.44 -17.63 -24.06
N ARG A 70 2.81 -17.64 -25.25
CA ARG A 70 1.51 -18.26 -25.47
C ARG A 70 1.62 -19.78 -25.63
N GLU A 71 2.63 -20.25 -26.37
CA GLU A 71 2.87 -21.67 -26.60
C GLU A 71 3.48 -22.39 -25.40
N ASP A 72 4.10 -21.65 -24.47
CA ASP A 72 4.70 -22.21 -23.28
C ASP A 72 3.65 -22.86 -22.36
N SER A 73 3.63 -24.18 -22.29
CA SER A 73 2.63 -24.92 -21.51
C SER A 73 2.97 -25.03 -20.02
N ARG A 74 4.05 -24.40 -19.52
CA ARG A 74 4.44 -24.51 -18.11
C ARG A 74 3.39 -23.90 -17.19
N THR A 75 3.04 -24.65 -16.14
CA THR A 75 2.20 -24.16 -15.06
C THR A 75 2.96 -23.10 -14.25
N ILE A 76 2.33 -21.95 -14.04
CA ILE A 76 2.90 -20.86 -13.25
C ILE A 76 2.41 -21.02 -11.82
N SER A 77 3.26 -21.55 -10.93
CA SER A 77 2.94 -21.73 -9.51
C SER A 77 3.83 -20.85 -8.65
N ARG A 78 3.27 -20.32 -7.56
CA ARG A 78 4.04 -19.58 -6.55
C ARG A 78 4.95 -20.55 -5.78
N PRO A 79 6.18 -20.15 -5.44
CA PRO A 79 7.05 -20.98 -4.62
C PRO A 79 6.50 -21.10 -3.20
N SER A 80 6.90 -22.14 -2.46
CA SER A 80 6.55 -22.28 -1.03
C SER A 80 7.31 -21.30 -0.14
N GLY A 81 8.49 -20.84 -0.57
CA GLY A 81 9.33 -19.87 0.13
C GLY A 81 10.16 -19.03 -0.85
N GLY A 82 10.48 -17.81 -0.44
CA GLY A 82 11.28 -16.86 -1.23
C GLY A 82 10.60 -16.38 -2.51
N GLU A 83 11.44 -15.96 -3.47
CA GLU A 83 11.03 -15.36 -4.73
C GLU A 83 11.74 -16.01 -5.92
N VAL A 84 10.98 -16.25 -6.99
CA VAL A 84 11.50 -16.74 -8.26
C VAL A 84 10.99 -15.88 -9.40
N ILE A 85 11.77 -15.77 -10.47
CA ILE A 85 11.31 -15.11 -11.69
C ILE A 85 10.22 -15.97 -12.34
N ASN A 86 9.19 -15.34 -12.89
CA ASN A 86 8.15 -16.04 -13.63
C ASN A 86 8.82 -16.85 -14.77
N PRO A 87 8.67 -18.19 -14.78
CA PRO A 87 9.38 -19.03 -15.74
C PRO A 87 8.98 -18.73 -17.19
N VAL A 88 7.80 -18.14 -17.39
CA VAL A 88 7.21 -17.77 -18.68
C VAL A 88 7.40 -16.26 -18.96
N LEU A 89 8.45 -15.66 -18.42
CA LEU A 89 8.91 -14.31 -18.76
C LEU A 89 9.85 -14.38 -19.97
N ARG A 90 9.75 -13.39 -20.85
CA ARG A 90 10.73 -13.05 -21.89
C ARG A 90 11.11 -11.58 -21.76
N ILE A 91 12.38 -11.29 -21.97
CA ILE A 91 12.94 -9.94 -21.96
C ILE A 91 13.51 -9.68 -23.34
N VAL A 92 13.00 -8.65 -24.02
CA VAL A 92 13.35 -8.32 -25.39
C VAL A 92 14.06 -6.96 -25.40
N PRO A 93 15.34 -6.89 -25.81
CA PRO A 93 16.01 -5.61 -26.02
C PRO A 93 15.40 -4.92 -27.25
N VAL A 94 15.10 -3.63 -27.14
CA VAL A 94 14.52 -2.82 -28.21
C VAL A 94 15.27 -1.49 -28.34
N ARG A 95 15.17 -0.90 -29.53
CA ARG A 95 15.77 0.39 -29.92
C ARG A 95 14.70 1.48 -30.09
N SER A 96 13.42 1.12 -29.97
CA SER A 96 12.25 2.01 -30.12
C SER A 96 11.13 1.67 -29.13
N ASP A 97 10.16 2.57 -28.97
CA ASP A 97 8.95 2.35 -28.14
C ASP A 97 7.91 1.43 -28.84
N ALA A 98 8.38 0.27 -29.31
CA ALA A 98 7.55 -0.70 -30.01
C ALA A 98 6.45 -1.31 -29.11
N ALA A 99 6.65 -1.33 -27.78
CA ALA A 99 5.67 -1.84 -26.82
C ALA A 99 4.34 -1.08 -26.82
N SER A 100 4.35 0.22 -27.14
CA SER A 100 3.13 1.05 -27.24
C SER A 100 2.10 0.48 -28.22
N ARG A 101 2.53 -0.19 -29.29
CA ARG A 101 1.66 -0.80 -30.32
C ARG A 101 0.88 -2.04 -29.85
N PHE A 102 1.16 -2.53 -28.65
CA PHE A 102 0.47 -3.65 -28.03
C PHE A 102 -0.54 -3.22 -26.96
N LYS A 103 -0.66 -1.91 -26.68
CA LYS A 103 -1.64 -1.37 -25.73
C LYS A 103 -2.94 -1.00 -26.47
N PRO A 104 -4.13 -1.39 -25.95
CA PRO A 104 -5.41 -1.13 -26.62
C PRO A 104 -5.79 0.36 -26.77
N ASP A 105 -5.16 1.27 -26.01
CA ASP A 105 -5.63 2.67 -25.83
C ASP A 105 -4.51 3.73 -25.77
N SER A 106 -3.26 3.42 -26.15
CA SER A 106 -2.20 4.44 -26.06
C SER A 106 -2.13 5.29 -27.33
N ARG A 107 -2.40 6.59 -27.20
CA ARG A 107 -1.77 7.60 -28.08
C ARG A 107 -0.27 7.42 -27.96
N ALA A 108 0.43 7.32 -29.11
CA ALA A 108 1.88 7.29 -29.13
C ALA A 108 2.41 8.51 -28.37
N VAL A 109 3.12 8.27 -27.26
CA VAL A 109 3.81 9.34 -26.56
C VAL A 109 5.14 9.51 -27.28
N GLU A 110 5.30 10.59 -28.04
CA GLU A 110 6.59 10.96 -28.61
C GLU A 110 7.58 11.21 -27.45
N ARG A 111 8.37 10.19 -27.12
CA ARG A 111 9.53 10.36 -26.26
C ARG A 111 10.69 10.88 -27.10
N ARG A 112 11.40 11.87 -26.57
CA ARG A 112 12.58 12.47 -27.23
C ARG A 112 13.61 11.39 -27.57
N ALA A 113 14.06 11.40 -28.82
CA ALA A 113 15.18 10.61 -29.29
C ALA A 113 16.45 10.97 -28.49
N GLY A 114 16.84 10.08 -27.60
CA GLY A 114 18.08 10.11 -26.83
C GLY A 114 18.50 8.67 -26.56
N SER A 115 19.73 8.33 -26.91
CA SER A 115 20.28 6.97 -26.95
C SER A 115 20.06 6.14 -25.68
N PHE A 116 19.20 5.12 -25.67
CA PHE A 116 19.36 3.92 -24.81
C PHE A 116 18.60 2.73 -25.42
N HIS A 117 19.15 1.52 -25.25
CA HIS A 117 18.43 0.27 -25.50
C HIS A 117 17.39 0.14 -24.38
N ASP A 118 16.11 0.14 -24.72
CA ASP A 118 15.04 -0.15 -23.77
C ASP A 118 14.81 -1.65 -23.71
N TRP A 119 14.19 -2.13 -22.63
CA TRP A 119 13.84 -3.53 -22.46
C TRP A 119 12.32 -3.67 -22.43
N VAL A 120 11.78 -4.59 -23.20
CA VAL A 120 10.36 -4.96 -23.17
C VAL A 120 10.23 -6.31 -22.47
N VAL A 121 9.34 -6.38 -21.49
CA VAL A 121 8.99 -7.61 -20.79
C VAL A 121 7.68 -8.16 -21.33
N VAL A 122 7.68 -9.46 -21.65
CA VAL A 122 6.52 -10.22 -22.12
C VAL A 122 6.32 -11.40 -21.18
N TRP A 123 5.14 -11.54 -20.58
CA TRP A 123 4.87 -12.64 -19.65
C TRP A 123 3.41 -13.03 -19.60
N ARG A 124 3.14 -14.23 -19.09
CA ARG A 124 1.79 -14.67 -18.75
C ARG A 124 1.53 -14.44 -17.26
N GLY A 125 0.45 -13.72 -16.93
CA GLY A 125 0.09 -13.40 -15.56
C GLY A 125 -0.37 -14.65 -14.78
N PRO A 126 0.17 -14.91 -13.58
CA PRO A 126 -0.10 -16.14 -12.82
C PRO A 126 -1.58 -16.32 -12.48
N GLU A 127 -2.28 -15.24 -12.10
CA GLU A 127 -3.67 -15.31 -11.65
C GLU A 127 -4.67 -15.14 -12.80
N THR A 128 -4.29 -14.40 -13.84
CA THR A 128 -5.22 -14.05 -14.94
C THR A 128 -5.11 -14.98 -16.14
N GLY A 129 -3.98 -15.70 -16.29
CA GLY A 129 -3.64 -16.46 -17.49
C GLY A 129 -3.43 -15.60 -18.75
N ARG A 130 -3.60 -14.28 -18.67
CA ARG A 130 -3.45 -13.34 -19.79
C ARG A 130 -1.98 -13.04 -20.05
N THR A 131 -1.65 -12.78 -21.30
CA THR A 131 -0.31 -12.31 -21.70
C THR A 131 -0.24 -10.79 -21.62
N TYR A 132 0.87 -10.27 -21.09
CA TYR A 132 1.18 -8.85 -20.95
C TYR A 132 2.43 -8.50 -21.73
N VAL A 133 2.47 -7.26 -22.24
CA VAL A 133 3.63 -6.65 -22.92
C VAL A 133 3.80 -5.25 -22.36
N GLU A 134 4.95 -4.98 -21.75
CA GLU A 134 5.25 -3.67 -21.18
C GLU A 134 6.72 -3.31 -21.35
N THR A 135 7.01 -2.02 -21.52
CA THR A 135 8.36 -1.49 -21.34
C THR A 135 8.74 -1.66 -19.86
N ALA A 136 9.90 -2.28 -19.60
CA ALA A 136 10.39 -2.51 -18.26
C ALA A 136 10.76 -1.18 -17.60
N ASP A 137 10.25 -0.96 -16.39
CA ASP A 137 10.70 0.16 -15.56
C ASP A 137 11.92 -0.23 -14.71
N GLU A 138 12.58 0.76 -14.12
CA GLU A 138 13.79 0.57 -13.30
C GLU A 138 13.59 -0.42 -12.14
N ARG A 139 12.38 -0.48 -11.55
CA ARG A 139 12.08 -1.40 -10.45
C ARG A 139 11.94 -2.83 -10.95
N MET A 140 11.32 -3.03 -12.12
CA MET A 140 11.28 -4.35 -12.74
C MET A 140 12.69 -4.85 -13.04
N LEU A 141 13.52 -4.01 -13.65
CA LEU A 141 14.89 -4.36 -14.03
C LEU A 141 15.77 -4.62 -12.80
N LEU A 142 15.65 -3.80 -11.74
CA LEU A 142 16.36 -4.02 -10.49
C LEU A 142 15.98 -5.35 -9.83
N ALA A 143 14.69 -5.67 -9.77
CA ALA A 143 14.22 -6.93 -9.21
C ALA A 143 14.75 -8.14 -10.00
N LEU A 144 14.66 -8.08 -11.33
CA LEU A 144 15.16 -9.14 -12.21
C LEU A 144 16.67 -9.30 -12.08
N LYS A 145 17.43 -8.20 -12.14
CA LYS A 145 18.88 -8.20 -11.97
C LYS A 145 19.26 -8.85 -10.64
N PHE A 146 18.66 -8.41 -9.54
CA PHE A 146 18.96 -8.94 -8.20
C PHE A 146 18.64 -10.44 -8.06
N LEU A 147 17.54 -10.90 -8.66
CA LEU A 147 17.14 -12.31 -8.56
C LEU A 147 17.95 -13.25 -9.48
N LEU A 148 18.51 -12.72 -10.58
CA LEU A 148 19.37 -13.46 -11.52
C LEU A 148 20.83 -13.60 -11.05
N GLU A 149 21.28 -12.82 -10.08
CA GLU A 149 22.62 -12.97 -9.51
C GLU A 149 22.73 -14.28 -8.72
N ASP A 150 23.71 -15.10 -9.06
CA ASP A 150 24.07 -16.30 -8.30
C ASP A 150 24.56 -15.95 -6.89
N GLU A 151 25.32 -14.85 -6.76
CA GLU A 151 25.80 -14.32 -5.48
C GLU A 151 25.16 -12.97 -5.16
N ARG A 152 24.11 -13.01 -4.32
CA ARG A 152 23.38 -11.79 -3.92
C ARG A 152 24.16 -10.99 -2.87
N PRO A 153 24.27 -9.65 -3.01
CA PRO A 153 24.92 -8.82 -2.02
C PRO A 153 24.15 -8.82 -0.70
N LYS A 154 24.87 -8.74 0.42
CA LYS A 154 24.28 -8.54 1.76
C LYS A 154 23.87 -7.09 1.94
N LEU A 155 22.66 -6.76 1.52
CA LEU A 155 22.11 -5.41 1.62
C LEU A 155 21.65 -5.09 3.05
N LYS A 156 21.74 -3.81 3.41
CA LYS A 156 21.21 -3.28 4.68
C LYS A 156 20.52 -1.94 4.44
N GLY A 157 19.74 -1.52 5.43
CA GLY A 157 19.12 -0.21 5.46
C GLY A 157 18.35 0.15 4.19
N ARG A 158 18.64 1.33 3.65
CA ARG A 158 17.99 1.87 2.44
C ARG A 158 18.14 0.98 1.22
N GLU A 159 19.30 0.38 1.01
CA GLU A 159 19.55 -0.49 -0.17
C GLU A 159 18.67 -1.74 -0.13
N LEU A 160 18.59 -2.37 1.05
CA LEU A 160 17.73 -3.54 1.28
C LEU A 160 16.26 -3.19 1.04
N ARG A 161 15.83 -2.02 1.53
CA ARG A 161 14.47 -1.53 1.34
C ARG A 161 14.13 -1.34 -0.13
N VAL A 162 14.99 -0.66 -0.90
CA VAL A 162 14.77 -0.38 -2.33
C VAL A 162 14.63 -1.68 -3.13
N VAL A 163 15.47 -2.68 -2.85
CA VAL A 163 15.39 -3.99 -3.53
C VAL A 163 14.12 -4.75 -3.15
N ARG A 164 13.73 -4.77 -1.87
CA ARG A 164 12.47 -5.39 -1.42
C ARG A 164 11.25 -4.74 -2.10
N GLU A 165 11.22 -3.42 -2.20
CA GLU A 165 10.15 -2.67 -2.88
C GLU A 165 10.11 -2.97 -4.38
N ALA A 166 11.27 -3.11 -5.03
CA ALA A 166 11.37 -3.48 -6.44
C ALA A 166 10.84 -4.90 -6.70
N ILE A 167 11.21 -5.87 -5.85
CA ILE A 167 10.71 -7.26 -5.91
C ILE A 167 9.19 -7.29 -5.73
N ASP A 168 8.65 -6.56 -4.77
CA ASP A 168 7.20 -6.45 -4.57
C ASP A 168 6.49 -5.82 -5.76
N HIS A 169 7.09 -4.80 -6.37
CA HIS A 169 6.56 -4.17 -7.59
C HIS A 169 6.50 -5.15 -8.75
N ALA A 170 7.59 -5.88 -9.01
CA ALA A 170 7.63 -6.92 -10.03
C ALA A 170 6.65 -8.07 -9.70
N SER A 171 6.46 -8.39 -8.41
CA SER A 171 5.53 -9.43 -8.00
C SER A 171 4.07 -9.07 -8.19
N ARG A 172 3.68 -7.82 -7.92
CA ARG A 172 2.31 -7.34 -8.22
C ARG A 172 1.98 -7.42 -9.71
N LYS A 173 2.99 -7.35 -10.58
CA LYS A 173 2.83 -7.53 -12.03
C LYS A 173 2.82 -8.99 -12.45
N GLY A 174 3.21 -9.93 -11.58
CA GLY A 174 3.37 -11.33 -11.92
C GLY A 174 4.66 -11.64 -12.68
N ILE A 175 5.62 -10.70 -12.71
CA ILE A 175 6.97 -10.90 -13.28
C ILE A 175 7.85 -11.71 -12.31
N VAL A 176 7.65 -11.49 -11.00
CA VAL A 176 8.28 -12.26 -9.92
C VAL A 176 7.20 -13.00 -9.14
N LEU A 177 7.37 -14.31 -8.98
CA LEU A 177 6.50 -15.14 -8.18
C LEU A 177 7.05 -15.19 -6.75
N LYS A 178 6.25 -14.73 -5.79
CA LYS A 178 6.58 -14.78 -4.37
C LYS A 178 5.74 -15.84 -3.68
N ALA A 179 6.31 -16.42 -2.63
CA ALA A 179 5.55 -17.16 -1.63
C ALA A 179 4.35 -16.32 -1.13
N PRO A 180 3.23 -16.96 -0.77
CA PRO A 180 2.05 -16.25 -0.30
C PRO A 180 2.34 -15.47 0.99
N TYR A 181 1.63 -14.35 1.18
CA TYR A 181 1.63 -13.65 2.46
C TYR A 181 0.84 -14.47 3.48
N LEU A 182 1.37 -14.67 4.68
CA LEU A 182 0.72 -15.47 5.72
C LEU A 182 -0.16 -14.64 6.65
N VAL A 183 -0.25 -13.33 6.41
CA VAL A 183 -1.27 -12.45 7.02
C VAL A 183 -2.51 -12.47 6.14
N ALA A 184 -3.32 -13.52 6.30
CA ALA A 184 -4.47 -13.83 5.45
C ALA A 184 -5.76 -13.99 6.26
N ARG A 185 -6.90 -13.59 5.69
CA ARG A 185 -8.23 -13.74 6.28
C ARG A 185 -8.88 -15.10 6.00
N GLU A 186 -8.42 -15.80 4.98
CA GLU A 186 -8.95 -17.11 4.53
C GLU A 186 -8.82 -18.22 5.59
N LEU A 187 -7.96 -18.05 6.60
CA LEU A 187 -7.65 -19.08 7.59
C LEU A 187 -8.73 -19.31 8.67
N GLN A 188 -9.79 -18.49 8.77
CA GLN A 188 -10.70 -18.50 9.94
C GLN A 188 -12.19 -18.19 9.64
N GLY A 189 -12.82 -18.87 8.68
CA GLY A 189 -14.27 -18.73 8.44
C GLY A 189 -14.72 -17.29 8.13
N PHE A 190 -13.79 -16.46 7.66
CA PHE A 190 -14.01 -15.08 7.30
C PHE A 190 -14.74 -15.03 5.96
N PRO A 191 -15.80 -14.20 5.80
CA PRO A 191 -16.52 -14.13 4.53
C PRO A 191 -15.62 -13.60 3.40
N GLU A 192 -15.62 -14.28 2.26
CA GLU A 192 -14.85 -13.86 1.06
C GLU A 192 -15.28 -12.48 0.54
N GLY A 193 -16.53 -12.09 0.83
CA GLY A 193 -17.14 -10.84 0.41
C GLY A 193 -17.69 -10.90 -1.02
N LYS A 194 -18.65 -10.03 -1.33
CA LYS A 194 -19.29 -9.97 -2.64
C LYS A 194 -18.68 -8.84 -3.47
N ASN A 195 -18.17 -9.17 -4.65
CA ASN A 195 -17.48 -8.22 -5.53
C ASN A 195 -16.30 -7.50 -4.86
N ILE A 196 -15.65 -8.16 -3.89
CA ILE A 196 -14.47 -7.62 -3.22
C ILE A 196 -13.22 -8.15 -3.92
N PRO A 197 -12.31 -7.27 -4.37
CA PRO A 197 -11.04 -7.71 -4.93
C PRO A 197 -10.25 -8.62 -3.95
N PRO A 198 -9.77 -9.80 -4.38
CA PRO A 198 -9.03 -10.74 -3.51
C PRO A 198 -7.82 -10.14 -2.79
N ARG A 199 -7.25 -9.06 -3.33
CA ARG A 199 -6.15 -8.30 -2.71
C ARG A 199 -6.47 -7.75 -1.31
N TYR A 200 -7.74 -7.72 -0.89
CA TYR A 200 -8.16 -7.33 0.47
C TYR A 200 -8.27 -8.51 1.45
N LEU A 201 -7.96 -9.74 1.03
CA LEU A 201 -7.93 -10.91 1.91
C LEU A 201 -6.54 -11.18 2.48
N THR A 202 -5.49 -10.66 1.84
CA THR A 202 -4.09 -10.90 2.23
C THR A 202 -3.31 -9.59 2.32
N ALA A 203 -2.64 -9.36 3.45
CA ALA A 203 -1.83 -8.16 3.66
C ALA A 203 -0.35 -8.43 3.34
N SER A 204 0.25 -7.53 2.56
CA SER A 204 1.69 -7.56 2.22
C SER A 204 2.57 -6.78 3.20
N VAL A 205 1.96 -6.02 4.11
CA VAL A 205 2.62 -5.17 5.10
C VAL A 205 1.94 -5.39 6.44
N PHE A 206 2.75 -5.53 7.48
CA PHE A 206 2.28 -5.49 8.86
C PHE A 206 2.78 -4.23 9.54
N THR A 207 1.86 -3.49 10.16
CA THR A 207 2.19 -2.23 10.84
C THR A 207 2.18 -2.40 12.35
N LEU A 208 3.28 -2.05 13.00
CA LEU A 208 3.33 -1.83 14.44
C LEU A 208 3.20 -0.34 14.72
N GLN A 209 2.09 0.08 15.32
CA GLN A 209 2.00 1.42 15.91
C GLN A 209 2.64 1.37 17.29
N TRP A 210 3.85 1.92 17.37
CA TRP A 210 4.64 1.83 18.58
C TRP A 210 4.58 3.13 19.36
N HIS A 211 3.86 3.09 20.47
CA HIS A 211 3.89 4.13 21.48
C HIS A 211 5.15 3.94 22.33
N ILE A 212 6.20 4.67 21.99
CA ILE A 212 7.50 4.55 22.70
C ILE A 212 7.54 5.38 23.99
N THR A 213 6.54 6.25 24.20
CA THR A 213 6.36 7.06 25.40
C THR A 213 4.91 7.53 25.51
N ASN A 214 4.43 7.74 26.73
CA ASN A 214 3.17 8.45 27.00
C ASN A 214 3.40 9.95 27.30
N ALA A 215 4.66 10.42 27.32
CA ALA A 215 4.96 11.84 27.47
C ALA A 215 4.47 12.64 26.26
N CYS A 216 3.80 13.76 26.51
CA CYS A 216 3.29 14.66 25.48
C CYS A 216 3.45 16.11 25.93
N ASP A 217 3.78 16.98 24.98
CA ASP A 217 3.89 18.44 25.14
C ASP A 217 2.52 19.15 25.03
N LEU A 218 1.45 18.38 24.84
CA LEU A 218 0.08 18.87 24.74
C LEU A 218 -0.88 18.20 25.74
N HIS A 219 -1.97 18.90 26.00
CA HIS A 219 -3.10 18.42 26.79
C HIS A 219 -4.40 18.45 25.99
N CYS A 220 -4.43 17.75 24.84
CA CYS A 220 -5.59 17.72 23.94
C CYS A 220 -6.90 17.23 24.60
N ARG A 221 -8.01 17.94 24.38
CA ARG A 221 -9.33 17.61 24.98
C ARG A 221 -9.97 16.32 24.47
N HIS A 222 -9.48 15.75 23.38
CA HIS A 222 -9.97 14.48 22.82
C HIS A 222 -9.07 13.27 23.13
N CYS A 223 -8.02 13.49 23.92
CA CYS A 223 -6.98 12.50 24.14
C CYS A 223 -7.56 11.22 24.78
N TYR A 224 -7.30 10.08 24.16
CA TYR A 224 -7.83 8.78 24.60
C TYR A 224 -6.96 8.09 25.66
N ASP A 225 -5.69 8.49 25.81
CA ASP A 225 -4.73 7.88 26.74
C ASP A 225 -3.78 8.95 27.30
N ARG A 226 -3.80 9.10 28.63
CA ARG A 226 -2.90 9.95 29.40
C ARG A 226 -2.29 9.22 30.58
N GLU A 227 -2.43 7.90 30.62
CA GLU A 227 -1.94 7.12 31.74
C GLU A 227 -0.43 7.23 31.83
N LYS A 228 0.07 7.43 33.06
CA LYS A 228 1.51 7.40 33.30
C LYS A 228 1.97 5.96 33.23
N ARG A 229 2.75 5.66 32.20
CA ARG A 229 3.37 4.35 31.97
C ARG A 229 4.88 4.49 32.05
N SER A 230 5.54 3.46 32.58
CA SER A 230 6.99 3.39 32.66
C SER A 230 7.55 2.93 31.31
N PRO A 231 8.25 3.80 30.55
CA PRO A 231 8.75 3.41 29.24
C PRO A 231 9.80 2.31 29.32
N LEU A 232 9.80 1.42 28.33
CA LEU A 232 10.85 0.42 28.17
C LEU A 232 12.21 1.09 27.97
N THR A 233 13.25 0.42 28.50
CA THR A 233 14.63 0.84 28.26
C THR A 233 14.94 0.71 26.77
N GLY A 234 15.86 1.56 26.28
CA GLY A 234 16.32 1.47 24.89
C GLY A 234 16.83 0.08 24.50
N GLN A 235 17.41 -0.69 25.43
CA GLN A 235 17.86 -2.07 25.16
C GLN A 235 16.69 -3.03 24.92
N LYS A 236 15.64 -2.96 25.73
CA LYS A 236 14.41 -3.74 25.50
C LYS A 236 13.74 -3.34 24.19
N GLY A 237 13.74 -2.04 23.86
CA GLY A 237 13.25 -1.56 22.58
C GLY A 237 14.01 -2.16 21.39
N LEU A 238 15.34 -2.27 21.43
CA LEU A 238 16.09 -2.93 20.36
C LEU A 238 15.69 -4.41 20.18
N ALA A 239 15.52 -5.15 21.28
CA ALA A 239 15.08 -6.54 21.21
C ALA A 239 13.67 -6.69 20.60
N ILE A 240 12.78 -5.73 20.83
CA ILE A 240 11.45 -5.66 20.21
C ILE A 240 11.54 -5.44 18.70
N VAL A 241 12.48 -4.61 18.24
CA VAL A 241 12.72 -4.42 16.81
C VAL A 241 13.18 -5.73 16.15
N ASP A 242 14.09 -6.47 16.81
CA ASP A 242 14.54 -7.77 16.32
C ASP A 242 13.41 -8.81 16.30
N ASP A 243 12.55 -8.82 17.32
CA ASP A 243 11.40 -9.73 17.38
C ASP A 243 10.35 -9.41 16.31
N PHE A 244 10.09 -8.12 16.07
CA PHE A 244 9.16 -7.69 15.03
C PHE A 244 9.68 -8.03 13.62
N GLU A 245 11.00 -7.94 13.40
CA GLU A 245 11.62 -8.40 12.15
C GLU A 245 11.34 -9.88 11.90
N ARG A 246 11.66 -10.74 12.88
CA ARG A 246 11.45 -12.18 12.78
C ARG A 246 9.99 -12.52 12.49
N PHE A 247 9.06 -11.90 13.22
CA PHE A 247 7.63 -12.06 12.98
C PHE A 247 7.26 -11.72 11.53
N CYS A 248 7.75 -10.61 11.00
CA CYS A 248 7.45 -10.21 9.62
C CYS A 248 8.08 -11.15 8.59
N GLU A 249 9.30 -11.62 8.81
CA GLU A 249 9.96 -12.62 7.97
C GLU A 249 9.21 -13.95 7.95
N GLU A 250 8.82 -14.46 9.11
CA GLU A 250 8.03 -15.68 9.24
C GLU A 250 6.65 -15.57 8.59
N LYS A 251 6.00 -14.40 8.71
CA LYS A 251 4.72 -14.14 8.03
C LYS A 251 4.87 -13.71 6.58
N ASN A 252 6.11 -13.63 6.07
CA ASN A 252 6.47 -13.22 4.72
C ASN A 252 5.94 -11.82 4.33
N VAL A 253 5.82 -10.91 5.28
CA VAL A 253 5.29 -9.54 5.09
C VAL A 253 6.36 -8.49 5.31
N ARG A 254 6.16 -7.30 4.74
CA ARG A 254 7.04 -6.16 5.05
C ARG A 254 6.70 -5.58 6.43
N ALA A 255 7.75 -5.28 7.17
CA ALA A 255 7.68 -4.58 8.44
C ALA A 255 7.52 -3.06 8.22
N HIS A 256 6.51 -2.48 8.88
CA HIS A 256 6.35 -1.03 8.98
C HIS A 256 6.16 -0.64 10.45
N ILE A 257 6.96 0.32 10.93
CA ILE A 257 6.83 0.86 12.29
C ILE A 257 6.37 2.30 12.21
N CYS A 258 5.21 2.55 12.83
CA CYS A 258 4.63 3.86 13.02
C CYS A 258 4.96 4.34 14.44
N PHE A 259 5.96 5.21 14.58
CA PHE A 259 6.32 5.79 15.87
C PHE A 259 5.24 6.79 16.32
N SER A 260 4.71 6.59 17.51
CA SER A 260 3.58 7.33 18.09
C SER A 260 3.72 7.37 19.62
N GLY A 261 2.63 7.64 20.33
CA GLY A 261 2.55 7.70 21.78
C GLY A 261 1.80 8.94 22.23
N GLY A 262 2.38 9.64 23.21
CA GLY A 262 2.16 11.07 23.33
C GLY A 262 2.83 11.79 22.15
N ASN A 263 4.07 12.25 22.35
CA ASN A 263 4.93 12.74 21.28
C ASN A 263 6.23 11.90 21.26
N PRO A 264 6.50 11.13 20.18
CA PRO A 264 7.63 10.20 20.15
C PRO A 264 8.98 10.90 20.36
N PHE A 265 9.14 12.15 19.93
CA PHE A 265 10.39 12.92 20.07
C PHE A 265 10.74 13.25 21.53
N LEU A 266 9.78 13.17 22.45
CA LEU A 266 10.04 13.33 23.89
C LEU A 266 10.65 12.07 24.53
N SER A 267 10.71 10.95 23.82
CA SER A 267 11.41 9.77 24.29
C SER A 267 12.93 9.92 24.11
N PRO A 268 13.74 9.70 25.16
CA PRO A 268 15.21 9.72 25.04
C PRO A 268 15.74 8.57 24.14
N HIS A 269 14.87 7.62 23.75
CA HIS A 269 15.23 6.46 22.95
C HIS A 269 14.77 6.56 21.50
N PHE A 270 14.02 7.60 21.11
CA PHE A 270 13.40 7.70 19.78
C PHE A 270 14.41 7.52 18.64
N PHE A 271 15.46 8.34 18.57
CA PHE A 271 16.42 8.26 17.47
C PHE A 271 17.21 6.95 17.44
N ARG A 272 17.51 6.37 18.63
CA ARG A 272 18.18 5.06 18.72
C ARG A 272 17.31 3.95 18.11
N LEU A 273 16.01 3.96 18.40
CA LEU A 273 15.07 2.99 17.85
C LEU A 273 14.81 3.24 16.37
N TYR A 274 14.66 4.51 15.97
CA TYR A 274 14.48 4.90 14.56
C TYR A 274 15.63 4.41 13.69
N GLU A 275 16.87 4.60 14.14
CA GLU A 275 18.08 4.11 13.46
C GLU A 275 18.14 2.59 13.37
N ALA A 276 17.79 1.87 14.45
CA ALA A 276 17.75 0.41 14.44
C ALA A 276 16.72 -0.16 13.45
N VAL A 277 15.53 0.45 13.40
CA VAL A 277 14.47 0.09 12.45
C VAL A 277 14.89 0.38 11.01
N ALA A 278 15.46 1.56 10.77
CA ALA A 278 15.96 1.95 9.46
C ALA A 278 17.09 1.03 8.99
N ALA A 279 18.04 0.64 9.85
CA ALA A 279 19.16 -0.24 9.52
C ALA A 279 18.72 -1.63 9.02
N LYS A 280 17.54 -2.09 9.43
CA LYS A 280 16.90 -3.35 8.97
C LYS A 280 16.09 -3.20 7.67
N GLY A 281 16.11 -2.00 7.07
CA GLY A 281 15.36 -1.70 5.85
C GLY A 281 13.85 -1.72 6.05
N MET A 282 13.37 -1.52 7.28
CA MET A 282 11.95 -1.42 7.60
C MET A 282 11.42 -0.04 7.25
N ALA A 283 10.16 0.02 6.83
CA ALA A 283 9.47 1.29 6.61
C ALA A 283 9.19 1.99 7.94
N THR A 284 9.29 3.32 7.96
CA THR A 284 9.07 4.16 9.15
C THR A 284 8.05 5.24 8.84
N SER A 285 7.09 5.46 9.74
CA SER A 285 6.25 6.66 9.74
C SER A 285 6.19 7.24 11.15
N ILE A 286 5.79 8.51 11.23
CA ILE A 286 5.74 9.24 12.49
C ILE A 286 4.36 9.85 12.66
N LEU A 287 3.75 9.61 13.82
CA LEU A 287 2.57 10.30 14.30
C LEU A 287 2.98 11.14 15.50
N GLY A 288 2.92 12.46 15.35
CA GLY A 288 3.43 13.34 16.38
C GLY A 288 2.99 14.80 16.21
N ASN A 289 3.66 15.65 16.98
CA ASN A 289 3.51 17.09 16.98
C ASN A 289 4.62 17.73 16.13
N PRO A 290 4.50 19.02 15.74
CA PRO A 290 5.59 19.75 15.09
C PRO A 290 6.92 19.63 15.84
N VAL A 291 7.99 19.44 15.09
CA VAL A 291 9.36 19.33 15.61
C VAL A 291 10.27 20.38 14.99
N SER A 292 11.46 20.57 15.58
CA SER A 292 12.45 21.48 15.02
C SER A 292 13.00 20.98 13.68
N ARG A 293 13.52 21.92 12.86
CA ARG A 293 14.25 21.58 11.63
C ARG A 293 15.41 20.61 11.88
N GLY A 294 16.11 20.75 13.02
CA GLY A 294 17.23 19.87 13.38
C GLY A 294 16.78 18.43 13.66
N GLU A 295 15.67 18.25 14.37
CA GLU A 295 15.09 16.93 14.63
C GLU A 295 14.56 16.27 13.35
N LEU A 296 13.86 17.02 12.51
CA LEU A 296 13.38 16.52 11.22
C LEU A 296 14.56 16.11 10.33
N ARG A 297 15.59 16.95 10.23
CA ARG A 297 16.80 16.65 9.45
C ARG A 297 17.49 15.38 9.95
N ARG A 298 17.57 15.18 11.27
CA ARG A 298 18.14 13.96 11.85
C ARG A 298 17.36 12.71 11.42
N CYS A 299 16.02 12.77 11.35
CA CYS A 299 15.23 11.67 10.80
C CYS A 299 15.57 11.44 9.32
N THR A 300 15.57 12.47 8.49
CA THR A 300 15.83 12.33 7.04
C THR A 300 17.25 11.87 6.71
N ASP A 301 18.24 12.26 7.52
CA ASP A 301 19.63 11.83 7.38
C ASP A 301 19.80 10.32 7.66
N ILE A 302 18.98 9.76 8.57
CA ILE A 302 18.94 8.31 8.84
C ILE A 302 18.14 7.60 7.74
N GLN A 303 16.87 7.98 7.60
CA GLN A 303 15.92 7.48 6.61
C GLN A 303 14.71 8.43 6.61
N PRO A 304 14.35 9.08 5.49
CA PRO A 304 13.10 9.85 5.41
C PRO A 304 11.90 8.98 5.80
N PRO A 305 11.02 9.43 6.70
CA PRO A 305 9.82 8.67 7.02
C PRO A 305 8.90 8.65 5.79
N ASP A 306 8.17 7.55 5.62
CA ASP A 306 7.19 7.36 4.56
C ASP A 306 6.11 8.43 4.60
N TYR A 307 5.75 8.87 5.80
CA TYR A 307 5.01 10.10 6.05
C TYR A 307 5.18 10.56 7.50
N PHE A 308 4.98 11.85 7.71
CA PHE A 308 4.78 12.45 9.03
C PHE A 308 3.33 12.91 9.15
N GLN A 309 2.59 12.32 10.09
CA GLN A 309 1.21 12.68 10.36
C GLN A 309 1.12 13.64 11.54
N VAL A 310 0.51 14.80 11.29
CA VAL A 310 0.13 15.80 12.30
C VAL A 310 -1.39 15.87 12.42
N SER A 311 -1.88 16.54 13.46
CA SER A 311 -3.31 16.64 13.74
C SER A 311 -3.79 18.08 13.70
N LEU A 312 -4.92 18.29 13.03
CA LEU A 312 -5.69 19.54 13.04
C LEU A 312 -7.16 19.18 13.30
N GLU A 313 -7.78 19.82 14.28
CA GLU A 313 -9.13 19.43 14.75
C GLU A 313 -10.26 20.28 14.17
N GLY A 314 -9.98 21.05 13.12
CA GLY A 314 -10.91 21.98 12.50
C GLY A 314 -10.18 23.23 12.04
N LEU A 315 -10.91 24.32 11.86
CA LEU A 315 -10.35 25.65 11.68
C LEU A 315 -9.70 26.14 12.99
N GLU A 316 -8.90 27.19 12.88
CA GLU A 316 -8.01 27.71 13.94
C GLU A 316 -8.67 27.78 15.32
N ALA A 317 -9.81 28.46 15.45
CA ALA A 317 -10.49 28.61 16.74
C ALA A 317 -10.88 27.28 17.39
N HIS A 318 -11.36 26.31 16.61
CA HIS A 318 -11.72 24.99 17.15
C HIS A 318 -10.46 24.16 17.45
N ASN A 319 -9.49 24.19 16.55
CA ASN A 319 -8.23 23.49 16.76
C ASN A 319 -7.56 23.92 18.07
N ASP A 320 -7.46 25.23 18.29
CA ASP A 320 -6.75 25.79 19.43
C ASP A 320 -7.52 25.60 20.74
N PHE A 321 -8.86 25.58 20.68
CA PHE A 321 -9.68 25.14 21.81
C PHE A 321 -9.35 23.70 22.23
N ILE A 322 -9.13 22.79 21.27
CA ILE A 322 -8.85 21.38 21.56
C ILE A 322 -7.39 21.13 21.92
N ARG A 323 -6.45 21.73 21.20
CA ARG A 323 -5.01 21.40 21.24
C ARG A 323 -4.13 22.44 21.95
N GLY A 324 -4.65 23.65 22.17
CA GLY A 324 -3.92 24.76 22.79
C GLY A 324 -3.73 25.96 21.86
N GLU A 325 -3.62 27.15 22.44
CA GLU A 325 -3.53 28.42 21.71
C GLU A 325 -2.30 28.52 20.78
N GLY A 326 -2.53 29.00 19.56
CA GLY A 326 -1.54 29.15 18.50
C GLY A 326 -1.06 27.83 17.90
N TYR A 327 -1.69 26.71 18.22
CA TYR A 327 -1.21 25.40 17.74
C TYR A 327 -1.57 25.16 16.27
N PHE A 328 -2.68 25.72 15.79
CA PHE A 328 -3.07 25.66 14.38
C PHE A 328 -1.97 26.21 13.48
N GLY A 329 -1.49 27.44 13.76
CA GLY A 329 -0.41 28.09 13.02
C GLY A 329 0.89 27.28 13.04
N ARG A 330 1.29 26.75 14.20
CA ARG A 330 2.49 25.89 14.34
C ARG A 330 2.43 24.66 13.44
N VAL A 331 1.25 24.06 13.28
CA VAL A 331 1.07 22.90 12.39
C VAL A 331 1.19 23.33 10.93
N LEU A 332 0.62 24.46 10.52
CA LEU A 332 0.76 24.96 9.15
C LEU A 332 2.22 25.26 8.78
N ASP A 333 2.96 25.92 9.67
CA ASP A 333 4.40 26.19 9.49
C ASP A 333 5.20 24.89 9.38
N PHE A 334 4.80 23.87 10.14
CA PHE A 334 5.44 22.56 10.09
C PHE A 334 5.13 21.79 8.81
N LEU A 335 3.92 21.93 8.24
CA LEU A 335 3.60 21.37 6.92
C LEU A 335 4.49 21.99 5.82
N ASP A 336 4.78 23.30 5.91
CA ASP A 336 5.74 23.95 5.00
C ASP A 336 7.15 23.37 5.20
N LEU A 337 7.58 23.17 6.45
CA LEU A 337 8.88 22.54 6.76
C LEU A 337 8.98 21.09 6.21
N LEU A 338 7.94 20.28 6.34
CA LEU A 338 7.91 18.91 5.80
C LEU A 338 8.08 18.93 4.27
N ARG A 339 7.36 19.83 3.59
CA ARG A 339 7.43 20.01 2.13
C ARG A 339 8.83 20.43 1.68
N GLU A 340 9.46 21.39 2.36
CA GLU A 340 10.83 21.83 2.08
C GLU A 340 11.86 20.69 2.15
N ASN A 341 11.61 19.68 2.99
CA ASN A 341 12.50 18.54 3.19
C ASN A 341 12.05 17.27 2.44
N ASN A 342 11.07 17.39 1.53
CA ASN A 342 10.49 16.27 0.76
C ASN A 342 9.98 15.12 1.64
N VAL A 343 9.41 15.44 2.80
CA VAL A 343 8.77 14.46 3.68
C VAL A 343 7.26 14.49 3.45
N PRO A 344 6.63 13.39 3.00
CA PRO A 344 5.19 13.35 2.81
C PRO A 344 4.43 13.66 4.10
N SER A 345 3.41 14.48 3.99
CA SER A 345 2.67 15.04 5.11
C SER A 345 1.23 14.52 5.11
N ALA A 346 0.81 14.00 6.26
CA ALA A 346 -0.58 13.60 6.48
C ALA A 346 -1.19 14.44 7.61
N VAL A 347 -2.41 14.92 7.41
CA VAL A 347 -3.20 15.59 8.43
C VAL A 347 -4.35 14.67 8.83
N MET A 348 -4.53 14.47 10.12
CA MET A 348 -5.64 13.68 10.64
C MET A 348 -6.46 14.45 11.66
N LEU A 349 -7.77 14.51 11.43
CA LEU A 349 -8.75 15.13 12.32
C LEU A 349 -9.48 14.09 13.16
N THR A 350 -9.77 14.41 14.43
CA THR A 350 -10.70 13.64 15.26
C THR A 350 -12.10 14.23 15.13
N LEU A 351 -12.99 13.49 14.47
CA LEU A 351 -14.33 13.95 14.12
C LEU A 351 -15.23 13.94 15.35
N THR A 352 -15.79 15.11 15.65
CA THR A 352 -16.80 15.33 16.69
C THR A 352 -18.00 16.03 16.06
N ARG A 353 -19.11 16.11 16.80
CA ARG A 353 -20.26 16.92 16.39
C ARG A 353 -19.90 18.41 16.20
N ALA A 354 -18.92 18.90 16.94
CA ALA A 354 -18.59 20.34 17.00
C ALA A 354 -17.62 20.81 15.89
N ASN A 355 -17.04 19.89 15.11
CA ASN A 355 -16.12 20.22 14.01
C ASN A 355 -16.46 19.54 12.68
N MET A 356 -17.58 18.81 12.60
CA MET A 356 -17.95 18.08 11.38
C MET A 356 -18.14 18.99 10.18
N ASP A 357 -18.73 20.16 10.39
CA ASP A 357 -18.91 21.22 9.39
C ASP A 357 -17.60 21.90 8.97
N GLN A 358 -16.52 21.72 9.75
CA GLN A 358 -15.20 22.30 9.48
C GLN A 358 -14.28 21.37 8.68
N VAL A 359 -14.65 20.11 8.46
CA VAL A 359 -13.79 19.14 7.76
C VAL A 359 -13.53 19.56 6.31
N LEU A 360 -14.57 19.90 5.54
CA LEU A 360 -14.40 20.31 4.14
C LEU A 360 -13.73 21.68 3.99
N PRO A 361 -14.09 22.71 4.79
CA PRO A 361 -13.33 23.97 4.82
C PRO A 361 -11.84 23.78 5.13
N LEU A 362 -11.52 22.91 6.10
CA LEU A 362 -10.12 22.59 6.43
C LEU A 362 -9.42 21.89 5.27
N ALA A 363 -10.10 20.95 4.57
CA ALA A 363 -9.54 20.30 3.39
C ALA A 363 -9.18 21.30 2.27
N GLU A 364 -10.00 22.33 2.06
CA GLU A 364 -9.68 23.39 1.10
C GLU A 364 -8.47 24.22 1.53
N LEU A 365 -8.35 24.54 2.82
CA LEU A 365 -7.17 25.22 3.35
C LEU A 365 -5.89 24.38 3.17
N LEU A 366 -5.98 23.07 3.34
CA LEU A 366 -4.85 22.14 3.22
C LEU A 366 -4.48 21.79 1.78
N ARG A 367 -5.28 22.22 0.78
CA ARG A 367 -5.01 21.98 -0.63
C ARG A 367 -3.66 22.56 -1.03
N GLY A 368 -2.74 21.71 -1.51
CA GLY A 368 -1.38 22.10 -1.86
C GLY A 368 -0.46 22.37 -0.67
N LYS A 369 -0.95 22.21 0.56
CA LYS A 369 -0.15 22.35 1.79
C LYS A 369 0.22 21.00 2.41
N ALA A 370 -0.69 20.04 2.36
CA ALA A 370 -0.50 18.67 2.80
C ALA A 370 -0.67 17.67 1.65
N ASP A 371 -0.09 16.48 1.76
CA ASP A 371 -0.23 15.41 0.77
C ASP A 371 -1.49 14.57 1.00
N GLN A 372 -1.92 14.45 2.25
CA GLN A 372 -3.14 13.75 2.61
C GLN A 372 -3.84 14.40 3.80
N PHE A 373 -5.16 14.41 3.78
CA PHE A 373 -6.05 14.79 4.86
C PHE A 373 -7.12 13.71 5.05
N THR A 374 -7.22 13.18 6.27
CA THR A 374 -8.25 12.20 6.64
C THR A 374 -8.87 12.55 7.98
N PHE A 375 -9.97 11.89 8.32
CA PHE A 375 -10.52 11.95 9.67
C PHE A 375 -10.63 10.54 10.28
N ASN A 376 -10.67 10.49 11.60
CA ASN A 376 -11.14 9.36 12.37
C ASN A 376 -12.34 9.80 13.20
N ARG A 377 -13.34 8.94 13.35
CA ARG A 377 -14.38 9.14 14.36
C ARG A 377 -13.78 9.15 15.77
N LEU A 378 -14.31 10.02 16.62
CA LEU A 378 -14.02 10.07 18.06
C LEU A 378 -14.25 8.70 18.69
N SER A 379 -13.28 8.25 19.49
CA SER A 379 -13.51 7.19 20.48
C SER A 379 -13.85 7.88 21.80
N GLN A 380 -15.03 7.61 22.36
CA GLN A 380 -15.49 8.25 23.60
C GLN A 380 -14.87 7.57 24.84
N VAL A 381 -13.53 7.65 24.92
CA VAL A 381 -12.71 7.14 26.04
C VAL A 381 -11.71 8.21 26.46
N GLY A 382 -11.15 8.09 27.67
CA GLY A 382 -10.25 9.12 28.21
C GLY A 382 -10.92 10.50 28.25
N GLU A 383 -10.17 11.54 27.90
CA GLU A 383 -10.71 12.92 27.80
C GLU A 383 -11.77 13.04 26.70
N GLY A 384 -11.66 12.23 25.64
CA GLY A 384 -12.60 12.20 24.53
C GLY A 384 -14.02 11.79 24.93
N ALA A 385 -14.21 11.17 26.10
CA ALA A 385 -15.53 10.86 26.64
C ALA A 385 -16.37 12.12 26.93
N ALA A 386 -15.75 13.27 27.16
CA ALA A 386 -16.44 14.56 27.36
C ALA A 386 -16.94 15.18 26.04
N LEU A 387 -16.57 14.64 24.89
CA LEU A 387 -16.94 15.12 23.57
C LEU A 387 -18.06 14.26 22.98
N SER A 388 -18.79 14.83 22.01
CA SER A 388 -19.93 14.15 21.38
C SER A 388 -19.62 13.79 19.92
N LEU A 389 -20.06 12.60 19.51
CA LEU A 389 -20.16 12.22 18.10
C LEU A 389 -21.39 12.90 17.43
N PRO A 390 -21.38 13.10 16.10
CA PRO A 390 -22.57 13.53 15.36
C PRO A 390 -23.68 12.47 15.42
N ARG A 391 -24.92 12.85 15.06
CA ARG A 391 -26.00 11.85 14.91
C ARG A 391 -25.75 10.95 13.70
N PRO A 392 -26.19 9.68 13.69
CA PRO A 392 -25.96 8.76 12.57
C PRO A 392 -26.44 9.31 11.21
N GLU A 393 -27.60 9.96 11.17
CA GLU A 393 -28.17 10.53 9.95
C GLU A 393 -27.35 11.72 9.44
N GLU A 394 -26.86 12.56 10.36
CA GLU A 394 -25.97 13.69 10.05
C GLU A 394 -24.65 13.19 9.48
N TYR A 395 -24.07 12.16 10.12
CA TYR A 395 -22.82 11.55 9.67
C TYR A 395 -22.97 10.88 8.30
N ARG A 396 -24.09 10.19 8.03
CA ARG A 396 -24.36 9.61 6.71
C ARG A 396 -24.39 10.68 5.62
N ARG A 397 -25.05 11.82 5.86
CA ARG A 397 -25.05 12.96 4.91
C ARG A 397 -23.64 13.50 4.70
N PHE A 398 -22.91 13.72 5.80
CA PHE A 398 -21.52 14.16 5.75
C PHE A 398 -20.62 13.20 4.93
N LEU A 399 -20.77 11.88 5.06
CA LEU A 399 -19.99 10.93 4.26
C LEU A 399 -20.26 11.04 2.75
N VAL A 400 -21.49 11.38 2.36
CA VAL A 400 -21.84 11.64 0.94
C VAL A 400 -21.08 12.87 0.45
N GLU A 401 -21.17 13.97 1.19
CA GLU A 401 -20.48 15.23 0.87
C GLU A 401 -18.95 15.05 0.84
N TYR A 402 -18.39 14.34 1.81
CA TYR A 402 -16.96 14.04 1.90
C TYR A 402 -16.45 13.22 0.70
N MET A 403 -17.21 12.20 0.29
CA MET A 403 -16.85 11.38 -0.87
C MET A 403 -16.94 12.17 -2.18
N ASP A 404 -17.90 13.07 -2.31
CA ASP A 404 -18.02 13.92 -3.49
C ASP A 404 -16.91 14.99 -3.53
N ALA A 405 -16.58 15.59 -2.38
CA ALA A 405 -15.45 16.52 -2.25
C ALA A 405 -14.11 15.85 -2.57
N ALA A 406 -13.91 14.58 -2.19
CA ALA A 406 -12.68 13.83 -2.48
C ALA A 406 -12.40 13.62 -3.97
N ARG A 407 -13.40 13.77 -4.84
CA ARG A 407 -13.21 13.75 -6.30
C ARG A 407 -12.60 15.05 -6.83
N LEU A 408 -12.80 16.16 -6.13
CA LEU A 408 -12.41 17.51 -6.54
C LEU A 408 -11.19 18.01 -5.75
N ASN A 409 -10.94 17.46 -4.57
CA ASN A 409 -9.82 17.81 -3.72
C ASN A 409 -8.90 16.61 -3.49
N PRO A 410 -7.72 16.57 -4.15
CA PRO A 410 -6.82 15.43 -4.07
C PRO A 410 -6.19 15.24 -2.68
N VAL A 411 -6.24 16.25 -1.80
CA VAL A 411 -5.76 16.09 -0.42
C VAL A 411 -6.68 15.16 0.38
N ILE A 412 -7.97 15.08 0.05
CA ILE A 412 -8.94 14.31 0.83
C ILE A 412 -8.74 12.81 0.59
N GLY A 413 -8.26 12.12 1.63
CA GLY A 413 -8.12 10.67 1.63
C GLY A 413 -9.40 9.98 2.13
N LEU A 414 -9.79 8.88 1.47
CA LEU A 414 -10.85 8.01 1.98
C LEU A 414 -10.26 7.04 3.00
N LYS A 415 -10.85 7.01 4.20
CA LYS A 415 -10.35 6.18 5.32
C LYS A 415 -11.47 5.45 6.08
N ASP A 416 -12.62 6.09 6.30
CA ASP A 416 -13.66 5.45 7.12
C ASP A 416 -14.32 4.26 6.41
N ASN A 417 -14.46 3.14 7.13
CA ASN A 417 -15.02 1.88 6.61
C ASN A 417 -16.43 2.06 6.03
N LEU A 418 -17.23 2.97 6.56
CA LEU A 418 -18.63 3.14 6.18
C LEU A 418 -18.80 3.84 4.82
N ILE A 419 -17.74 4.48 4.30
CA ILE A 419 -17.72 5.02 2.92
C ILE A 419 -17.91 3.89 1.90
N ASN A 420 -17.48 2.65 2.20
CA ASN A 420 -17.67 1.52 1.29
C ASN A 420 -19.14 1.16 1.07
N ILE A 421 -20.04 1.48 2.01
CA ILE A 421 -21.50 1.32 1.81
C ILE A 421 -21.97 2.28 0.71
N LEU A 422 -21.51 3.54 0.72
CA LEU A 422 -21.86 4.51 -0.31
C LEU A 422 -21.30 4.14 -1.68
N ARG A 423 -20.08 3.59 -1.72
CA ARG A 423 -19.46 3.13 -2.98
C ARG A 423 -20.21 1.94 -3.57
N LEU A 424 -20.57 0.97 -2.73
CA LEU A 424 -21.41 -0.17 -3.12
C LEU A 424 -22.73 0.31 -3.73
N ASN A 425 -23.44 1.22 -3.06
CA ASN A 425 -24.71 1.77 -3.53
C ASN A 425 -24.59 2.55 -4.85
N ARG A 426 -23.40 3.04 -5.19
CA ARG A 426 -23.10 3.74 -6.44
C ARG A 426 -22.49 2.82 -7.51
N GLY A 427 -22.37 1.50 -7.26
CA GLY A 427 -21.73 0.56 -8.18
C GLY A 427 -20.23 0.82 -8.38
N VAL A 428 -19.58 1.48 -7.42
CA VAL A 428 -18.15 1.81 -7.46
C VAL A 428 -17.37 0.79 -6.62
N GLU A 429 -16.26 0.28 -7.14
CA GLU A 429 -15.39 -0.66 -6.41
C GLU A 429 -15.00 -0.11 -5.02
N PRO A 430 -15.14 -0.88 -3.94
CA PRO A 430 -14.77 -0.45 -2.60
C PRO A 430 -13.25 -0.24 -2.48
N PHE A 431 -12.86 0.59 -1.51
CA PHE A 431 -11.46 0.78 -1.15
C PHE A 431 -11.15 0.06 0.17
N GLY A 432 -9.88 0.06 0.56
CA GLY A 432 -9.41 -0.71 1.71
C GLY A 432 -9.88 -0.24 3.11
N GLY A 433 -10.72 0.79 3.26
CA GLY A 433 -11.16 1.23 4.59
C GLY A 433 -10.02 1.71 5.51
N CYS A 434 -10.19 1.55 6.82
CA CYS A 434 -9.40 2.22 7.87
C CYS A 434 -7.89 1.90 7.83
N THR A 435 -7.53 0.64 7.59
CA THR A 435 -6.13 0.18 7.59
C THR A 435 -5.71 -0.41 6.24
N GLY A 436 -6.47 -0.15 5.18
CA GLY A 436 -6.32 -0.81 3.88
C GLY A 436 -7.02 -2.17 3.76
N PHE A 437 -7.54 -2.71 4.87
CA PHE A 437 -8.28 -3.98 4.93
C PHE A 437 -9.55 -3.90 5.82
N GLY A 438 -10.26 -2.78 5.80
CA GLY A 438 -11.34 -2.47 6.73
C GLY A 438 -10.79 -2.19 8.13
N CYS A 439 -11.35 -2.85 9.15
CA CYS A 439 -10.75 -2.88 10.48
C CYS A 439 -9.51 -3.80 10.48
N GLY A 440 -8.34 -3.23 10.77
CA GLY A 440 -7.06 -3.97 10.82
C GLY A 440 -6.68 -4.53 12.19
N ALA A 441 -7.55 -4.41 13.20
CA ALA A 441 -7.23 -4.77 14.57
C ALA A 441 -6.77 -6.23 14.67
N ALA A 442 -5.52 -6.43 15.11
CA ALA A 442 -4.83 -7.72 15.17
C ALA A 442 -4.76 -8.50 13.83
N PHE A 443 -5.06 -7.87 12.69
CA PHE A 443 -4.96 -8.47 11.36
C PHE A 443 -3.67 -8.03 10.67
N ASN A 444 -3.59 -6.80 10.19
CA ASN A 444 -2.40 -6.23 9.56
C ASN A 444 -1.73 -5.16 10.44
N PHE A 445 -2.19 -5.06 11.68
CA PHE A 445 -1.85 -3.98 12.59
C PHE A 445 -1.92 -4.42 14.06
N LEU A 446 -0.94 -3.97 14.84
CA LEU A 446 -0.94 -4.01 16.32
C LEU A 446 -0.46 -2.67 16.88
N ALA A 447 -0.88 -2.35 18.10
CA ALA A 447 -0.35 -1.25 18.88
C ALA A 447 0.48 -1.79 20.04
N LEU A 448 1.69 -1.28 20.23
CA LEU A 448 2.56 -1.60 21.36
C LEU A 448 2.73 -0.36 22.23
N LEU A 449 2.43 -0.48 23.51
CA LEU A 449 2.49 0.59 24.50
C LEU A 449 3.86 0.66 25.19
N PRO A 450 4.19 1.79 25.88
CA PRO A 450 5.55 2.00 26.38
C PRO A 450 5.96 1.05 27.49
N ASP A 451 5.04 0.35 28.14
CA ASP A 451 5.32 -0.65 29.18
C ASP A 451 5.45 -2.08 28.62
N GLY A 452 5.17 -2.28 27.33
CA GLY A 452 5.20 -3.58 26.67
C GLY A 452 3.84 -4.23 26.48
N GLU A 453 2.74 -3.59 26.90
CA GLU A 453 1.40 -4.08 26.56
C GLU A 453 1.17 -4.00 25.05
N VAL A 454 0.63 -5.08 24.48
CA VAL A 454 0.27 -5.17 23.07
C VAL A 454 -1.24 -5.21 22.95
N HIS A 455 -1.77 -4.36 22.08
CA HIS A 455 -3.19 -4.13 21.87
C HIS A 455 -3.56 -4.36 20.41
N ALA A 456 -4.75 -4.91 20.17
CA ALA A 456 -5.29 -5.03 18.82
C ALA A 456 -5.55 -3.65 18.17
N CYS A 457 -5.96 -2.66 18.96
CA CYS A 457 -6.17 -1.28 18.54
C CYS A 457 -6.01 -0.33 19.74
N ARG A 458 -5.18 0.70 19.62
CA ARG A 458 -4.97 1.66 20.72
C ARG A 458 -6.22 2.47 21.12
N LYS A 459 -7.27 2.47 20.30
CA LYS A 459 -8.40 3.42 20.44
C LYS A 459 -9.41 3.03 21.53
N PHE A 460 -9.28 1.85 22.11
CA PHE A 460 -10.12 1.36 23.19
C PHE A 460 -9.34 0.28 23.97
N PRO A 461 -9.79 -0.13 25.17
CA PRO A 461 -9.16 -1.20 25.94
C PRO A 461 -9.22 -2.53 25.17
N SER A 462 -8.13 -2.86 24.49
CA SER A 462 -8.05 -4.02 23.60
C SER A 462 -6.79 -4.88 23.79
N LEU A 463 -6.39 -5.09 25.04
CA LEU A 463 -5.18 -5.85 25.40
C LEU A 463 -5.24 -7.26 24.78
N ILE A 464 -4.13 -7.67 24.15
CA ILE A 464 -3.94 -9.04 23.67
C ILE A 464 -2.87 -9.81 24.47
N GLY A 465 -1.94 -9.10 25.11
CA GLY A 465 -0.89 -9.67 25.96
C GLY A 465 0.27 -8.70 26.16
N THR A 466 1.40 -9.18 26.68
CA THR A 466 2.61 -8.36 26.87
C THR A 466 3.79 -8.94 26.09
N ILE A 467 4.60 -8.06 25.50
CA ILE A 467 5.74 -8.46 24.64
C ILE A 467 6.91 -9.07 25.44
N HIS A 468 6.90 -8.95 26.77
CA HIS A 468 7.96 -9.51 27.63
C HIS A 468 7.74 -10.98 27.92
N GLU A 469 6.49 -11.43 27.92
CA GLU A 469 6.10 -12.81 28.20
C GLU A 469 6.18 -13.66 26.93
N THR A 470 5.70 -13.11 25.82
CA THR A 470 5.53 -13.80 24.54
C THR A 470 5.89 -12.86 23.38
N GLY A 471 6.55 -13.37 22.35
CA GLY A 471 6.93 -12.57 21.18
C GLY A 471 5.74 -12.20 20.28
N PHE A 472 5.98 -11.39 19.24
CA PHE A 472 4.93 -10.96 18.31
C PHE A 472 4.20 -12.10 17.61
N LEU A 473 4.90 -13.20 17.31
CA LEU A 473 4.31 -14.38 16.67
C LEU A 473 3.23 -15.00 17.57
N ASP A 474 3.58 -15.33 18.80
CA ASP A 474 2.68 -15.94 19.78
C ASP A 474 1.48 -15.01 20.07
N LEU A 475 1.74 -13.71 20.25
CA LEU A 475 0.71 -12.71 20.45
C LEU A 475 -0.25 -12.65 19.26
N TYR A 476 0.27 -12.70 18.03
CA TYR A 476 -0.53 -12.70 16.82
C TYR A 476 -1.36 -13.99 16.69
N GLU A 477 -0.82 -15.14 17.06
CA GLU A 477 -1.51 -16.44 16.97
C GLU A 477 -2.46 -16.72 18.14
N SER A 478 -2.41 -15.92 19.20
CA SER A 478 -3.28 -16.03 20.36
C SER A 478 -4.78 -15.97 20.04
N ASP A 479 -5.59 -16.63 20.88
CA ASP A 479 -7.06 -16.56 20.82
C ASP A 479 -7.59 -15.14 21.00
N ALA A 480 -6.91 -14.32 21.80
CA ALA A 480 -7.24 -12.92 22.00
C ALA A 480 -7.13 -12.14 20.68
N ALA A 481 -5.99 -12.26 19.98
CA ALA A 481 -5.81 -11.64 18.67
C ALA A 481 -6.77 -12.20 17.62
N ALA A 482 -7.00 -13.52 17.61
CA ALA A 482 -7.96 -14.16 16.70
C ALA A 482 -9.39 -13.64 16.90
N ARG A 483 -9.80 -13.34 18.14
CA ARG A 483 -11.11 -12.74 18.44
C ARG A 483 -11.29 -11.37 17.77
N TYR A 484 -10.27 -10.52 17.79
CA TYR A 484 -10.30 -9.22 17.10
C TYR A 484 -10.31 -9.37 15.57
N ARG A 485 -9.58 -10.34 15.02
CA ARG A 485 -9.60 -10.62 13.57
C ARG A 485 -10.98 -11.06 13.08
N ARG A 486 -11.65 -11.95 13.83
CA ARG A 486 -13.04 -12.38 13.55
C ARG A 486 -13.99 -11.19 13.56
N GLY A 487 -13.84 -10.29 14.54
CA GLY A 487 -14.65 -9.09 14.68
C GLY A 487 -16.11 -9.36 15.05
N PRO A 488 -17.03 -8.40 14.85
CA PRO A 488 -18.38 -8.49 15.39
C PRO A 488 -19.26 -9.53 14.69
N GLU A 489 -20.00 -10.32 15.47
CA GLU A 489 -20.94 -11.35 15.00
C GLU A 489 -21.98 -10.80 14.01
N SER A 490 -22.50 -9.60 14.27
CA SER A 490 -23.48 -8.91 13.42
C SER A 490 -23.00 -8.57 12.00
N CYS A 491 -21.68 -8.64 11.76
CA CYS A 491 -21.04 -8.41 10.45
C CYS A 491 -20.54 -9.71 9.80
N SER A 492 -20.73 -10.87 10.41
CA SER A 492 -20.15 -12.16 9.97
C SER A 492 -20.59 -12.59 8.57
N SER A 493 -21.82 -12.26 8.16
CA SER A 493 -22.38 -12.56 6.84
C SER A 493 -22.28 -11.41 5.83
N CYS A 494 -21.69 -10.28 6.21
CA CYS A 494 -21.70 -9.07 5.38
C CYS A 494 -20.70 -9.15 4.22
N GLY A 495 -21.17 -8.94 2.99
CA GLY A 495 -20.34 -8.94 1.78
C GLY A 495 -19.22 -7.88 1.76
N LEU A 496 -19.33 -6.80 2.54
CA LEU A 496 -18.29 -5.77 2.68
C LEU A 496 -17.21 -6.10 3.72
N ARG A 497 -17.34 -7.20 4.46
CA ARG A 497 -16.48 -7.51 5.61
C ARG A 497 -14.96 -7.55 5.32
N PRO A 498 -14.47 -7.89 4.11
CA PRO A 498 -13.03 -7.78 3.84
C PRO A 498 -12.50 -6.34 3.76
N VAL A 499 -13.37 -5.36 3.52
CA VAL A 499 -13.02 -3.93 3.38
C VAL A 499 -13.73 -3.04 4.41
N CYS A 500 -14.48 -3.65 5.32
CA CYS A 500 -15.24 -2.99 6.37
C CYS A 500 -15.32 -3.90 7.60
N GLY A 501 -15.38 -3.33 8.80
CA GLY A 501 -15.72 -4.07 10.01
C GLY A 501 -16.37 -3.16 11.05
N GLY A 502 -16.87 -2.00 10.62
CA GLY A 502 -17.14 -0.89 11.52
C GLY A 502 -15.87 -0.38 12.21
N CYS A 503 -16.04 0.46 13.23
CA CYS A 503 -14.97 0.83 14.15
C CYS A 503 -15.28 0.29 15.55
N MET A 504 -14.57 -0.76 15.97
CA MET A 504 -14.70 -1.36 17.31
C MET A 504 -14.54 -0.34 18.45
N ALA A 505 -13.70 0.68 18.24
CA ALA A 505 -13.48 1.74 19.21
C ALA A 505 -14.72 2.64 19.37
N VAL A 506 -15.43 2.94 18.28
CA VAL A 506 -16.69 3.69 18.33
C VAL A 506 -17.77 2.85 19.01
N VAL A 507 -17.87 1.57 18.66
CA VAL A 507 -18.80 0.62 19.32
C VAL A 507 -18.57 0.60 20.83
N HIS A 508 -17.32 0.39 21.27
CA HIS A 508 -16.94 0.39 22.67
C HIS A 508 -17.23 1.72 23.36
N GLY A 509 -16.85 2.85 22.75
CA GLY A 509 -17.07 4.19 23.31
C GLY A 509 -18.56 4.54 23.48
N MET A 510 -19.45 3.92 22.72
CA MET A 510 -20.91 4.06 22.87
C MET A 510 -21.53 3.05 23.85
N GLY A 511 -20.70 2.28 24.56
CA GLY A 511 -21.16 1.31 25.57
C GLY A 511 -21.68 -0.02 25.01
N LEU A 512 -21.38 -0.32 23.74
CA LEU A 512 -21.78 -1.55 23.06
C LEU A 512 -20.63 -2.58 23.04
N ASP A 513 -20.94 -3.85 22.73
CA ASP A 513 -19.96 -4.94 22.66
C ASP A 513 -19.29 -5.00 21.27
N PRO A 514 -17.98 -4.71 21.16
CA PRO A 514 -17.26 -4.73 19.88
C PRO A 514 -17.19 -6.08 19.17
N PHE A 515 -17.53 -7.17 19.86
CA PHE A 515 -17.52 -8.54 19.32
C PHE A 515 -18.92 -9.04 18.92
N ARG A 516 -19.97 -8.31 19.28
CA ARG A 516 -21.35 -8.68 18.92
C ARG A 516 -22.00 -7.63 18.05
N ASP A 517 -21.95 -6.39 18.50
CA ASP A 517 -22.72 -5.30 17.95
C ASP A 517 -22.09 -4.71 16.69
N LYS A 518 -22.93 -4.28 15.76
CA LYS A 518 -22.48 -3.54 14.59
C LYS A 518 -22.17 -2.10 14.99
N ASP A 519 -21.31 -1.46 14.22
CA ASP A 519 -21.06 -0.03 14.34
C ASP A 519 -22.39 0.75 14.29
N PRO A 520 -22.73 1.58 15.31
CA PRO A 520 -23.99 2.32 15.36
C PRO A 520 -24.20 3.29 14.19
N PHE A 521 -23.12 3.65 13.50
CA PHE A 521 -23.19 4.48 12.30
C PHE A 521 -23.34 3.66 11.01
N CYS A 522 -23.38 2.32 11.09
CA CYS A 522 -23.60 1.46 9.94
C CYS A 522 -25.04 1.62 9.43
N PHE A 523 -25.17 2.10 8.20
CA PHE A 523 -26.43 2.29 7.48
C PHE A 523 -26.61 1.30 6.33
N LEU A 524 -25.95 0.14 6.39
CA LEU A 524 -26.20 -0.96 5.46
C LEU A 524 -27.45 -1.72 5.93
N ASP A 525 -28.44 -1.82 5.05
CA ASP A 525 -29.68 -2.55 5.31
C ASP A 525 -29.42 -4.06 5.38
N GLU A 526 -30.17 -4.78 6.22
CA GLU A 526 -30.00 -6.23 6.40
C GLU A 526 -30.20 -7.02 5.10
N GLN A 527 -31.07 -6.51 4.21
CA GLN A 527 -31.34 -7.11 2.90
C GLN A 527 -30.14 -6.98 1.93
N ASP A 528 -29.28 -5.99 2.15
CA ASP A 528 -28.11 -5.67 1.31
C ASP A 528 -26.81 -6.28 1.86
N LYS A 529 -26.88 -7.08 2.93
CA LYS A 529 -25.71 -7.76 3.49
C LYS A 529 -25.17 -8.90 2.60
N GLY A 530 -26.01 -9.45 1.72
CA GLY A 530 -25.75 -10.65 0.89
C GLY A 530 -25.15 -10.37 -0.48
#